data_AF-A0A920HPB6-F1
#
_entry.id   AF-A0A920HPB6-F1
#
_cell.length_a   1.000
_cell.length_b   1.000
_cell.length_c   1.000
_cell.angle_alpha   90.00
_cell.angle_beta   90.00
_cell.angle_gamma   90.00
#
_symmetry.space_group_name_H-M   'P 1'
#
loop_
_entity.id
_entity.type
_entity.pdbx_description
1 polymer ?
#
loop_
_entity_poly.entity_id
_entity_poly.type
_entity_poly.pdbx_seq_one_letter_code
_entity_poly.pdbx_strand_id
1 'polypeptide(L)'
;MKVAVVGVTGVVGTVMLDLLDKRKFPITQIIPVASEKSVGKKIGFKGKDYSIVSLTDALSVKPDIALFSAGGSTSKEWAPKFADIGTRVVDNSSAWRMDSTKKLIVSEVNSETLTNDDYIIANPNCSTMQMLVVLAPLHKKFKIKRLVISTYQSVSGTGKNAIDQLYSERNGSNSEKVYPYSIDQNLLPHCDVFEEGGYTKEENKLINETKKILNDNSIQITSTAVRVP
;
A
#
# COMPACT_ATOMS: atom_id res chain seq x y z
N MET A 1 -21.56 -7.62 6.35
CA MET A 1 -20.59 -6.91 5.50
C MET A 1 -19.71 -7.91 4.76
N LYS A 2 -19.77 -7.90 3.43
CA LYS A 2 -18.92 -8.66 2.52
C LYS A 2 -17.65 -7.87 2.25
N VAL A 3 -16.49 -8.49 2.48
CA VAL A 3 -15.18 -7.83 2.29
C VAL A 3 -14.35 -8.64 1.31
N ALA A 4 -13.91 -8.01 0.23
CA ALA A 4 -12.92 -8.56 -0.68
C ALA A 4 -11.51 -8.12 -0.30
N VAL A 5 -10.56 -9.05 -0.34
CA VAL A 5 -9.13 -8.76 -0.19
C VAL A 5 -8.43 -9.16 -1.49
N VAL A 6 -8.05 -8.17 -2.28
CA VAL A 6 -7.44 -8.34 -3.60
C VAL A 6 -5.92 -8.32 -3.49
N GLY A 7 -5.28 -9.40 -3.95
CA GLY A 7 -3.85 -9.63 -3.72
C GLY A 7 -3.59 -10.43 -2.44
N VAL A 8 -4.53 -11.29 -2.04
CA VAL A 8 -4.52 -12.03 -0.77
C VAL A 8 -3.30 -12.96 -0.58
N THR A 9 -2.63 -13.34 -1.66
CA THR A 9 -1.43 -14.19 -1.64
C THR A 9 -0.12 -13.41 -1.49
N GLY A 10 -0.17 -12.08 -1.59
CA GLY A 10 0.99 -11.21 -1.38
C GLY A 10 1.22 -10.93 0.11
N VAL A 11 2.42 -10.42 0.43
CA VAL A 11 2.83 -10.09 1.82
C VAL A 11 1.79 -9.17 2.50
N VAL A 12 1.40 -8.10 1.82
CA VAL A 12 0.41 -7.14 2.36
C VAL A 12 -0.97 -7.78 2.49
N GLY A 13 -1.41 -8.59 1.53
CA GLY A 13 -2.72 -9.25 1.58
C GLY A 13 -2.85 -10.20 2.77
N THR A 14 -1.80 -10.96 3.07
CA THR A 14 -1.73 -11.82 4.26
C THR A 14 -1.84 -11.00 5.55
N VAL A 15 -1.14 -9.87 5.63
CA VAL A 15 -1.23 -8.96 6.79
C VAL A 15 -2.63 -8.33 6.90
N MET A 16 -3.26 -7.96 5.79
CA MET A 16 -4.64 -7.47 5.80
C MET A 16 -5.61 -8.49 6.41
N LEU A 17 -5.51 -9.78 6.03
CA LEU A 17 -6.34 -10.83 6.62
C LEU A 17 -6.11 -11.00 8.13
N ASP A 18 -4.85 -11.04 8.55
CA ASP A 18 -4.47 -11.16 9.96
C ASP A 18 -5.01 -9.97 10.78
N LEU A 19 -4.90 -8.75 10.27
CA LEU A 19 -5.42 -7.55 10.94
C LEU A 19 -6.95 -7.53 11.00
N LEU A 20 -7.64 -7.96 9.94
CA LEU A 20 -9.10 -8.08 9.93
C LEU A 20 -9.59 -9.07 11.00
N ASP A 21 -8.86 -10.16 11.21
CA ASP A 21 -9.17 -11.13 12.27
C ASP A 21 -8.87 -10.58 13.67
N LYS A 22 -7.64 -10.09 13.89
CA LYS A 22 -7.20 -9.52 15.18
C LYS A 22 -8.07 -8.36 15.66
N ARG A 23 -8.50 -7.49 14.74
CA ARG A 23 -9.41 -6.37 15.05
C ARG A 23 -10.87 -6.79 15.17
N LYS A 24 -11.18 -8.09 14.98
CA LYS A 24 -12.54 -8.63 14.96
C LYS A 24 -13.46 -7.82 14.03
N PHE A 25 -12.94 -7.45 12.85
CA PHE A 25 -13.71 -6.65 11.90
C PHE A 25 -15.02 -7.37 11.56
N PRO A 26 -16.17 -6.66 11.47
CA PRO A 26 -17.51 -7.26 11.41
C PRO A 26 -17.85 -7.86 10.03
N ILE A 27 -17.02 -8.79 9.58
CA ILE A 27 -17.13 -9.50 8.31
C ILE A 27 -18.16 -10.63 8.42
N THR A 28 -19.16 -10.61 7.55
CA THR A 28 -20.11 -11.72 7.37
C THR A 28 -19.65 -12.68 6.27
N GLN A 29 -18.87 -12.19 5.31
CA GLN A 29 -18.30 -12.99 4.22
C GLN A 29 -16.96 -12.39 3.79
N ILE A 30 -15.89 -13.20 3.84
CA ILE A 30 -14.59 -12.85 3.27
C ILE A 30 -14.51 -13.37 1.83
N ILE A 31 -13.96 -12.56 0.93
CA ILE A 31 -13.79 -12.90 -0.48
C ILE A 31 -12.30 -12.76 -0.79
N PRO A 32 -11.50 -13.83 -0.65
CA PRO A 32 -10.08 -13.79 -0.95
C PRO A 32 -9.86 -13.81 -2.46
N VAL A 33 -9.21 -12.76 -2.98
CA VAL A 33 -9.02 -12.56 -4.43
C VAL A 33 -7.54 -12.52 -4.77
N ALA A 34 -7.14 -13.22 -5.82
CA ALA A 34 -5.80 -13.14 -6.39
C ALA A 34 -5.84 -13.39 -7.90
N SER A 35 -4.67 -13.41 -8.54
CA SER A 35 -4.51 -13.74 -9.96
C SER A 35 -5.02 -15.14 -10.30
N GLU A 36 -5.34 -15.39 -11.58
CA GLU A 36 -5.87 -16.68 -12.09
C GLU A 36 -5.06 -17.91 -11.64
N LYS A 37 -3.73 -17.82 -11.63
CA LYS A 37 -2.82 -18.89 -11.14
C LYS A 37 -3.01 -19.30 -9.67
N SER A 38 -3.77 -18.51 -8.91
CA SER A 38 -4.06 -18.72 -7.49
C SER A 38 -5.50 -19.16 -7.24
N VAL A 39 -6.39 -19.08 -8.24
CA VAL A 39 -7.80 -19.46 -8.11
C VAL A 39 -7.90 -20.94 -7.69
N GLY A 40 -8.81 -21.24 -6.76
CA GLY A 40 -9.02 -22.58 -6.22
C GLY A 40 -8.06 -22.98 -5.10
N LYS A 41 -6.93 -22.30 -4.92
CA LYS A 41 -6.09 -22.49 -3.71
C LYS A 41 -6.86 -22.00 -2.48
N LYS A 42 -6.49 -22.49 -1.30
CA LYS A 42 -7.14 -22.14 -0.04
C LYS A 42 -6.30 -21.17 0.78
N ILE A 43 -6.97 -20.26 1.49
CA ILE A 43 -6.40 -19.41 2.53
C ILE A 43 -7.18 -19.60 3.82
N GLY A 44 -6.48 -19.55 4.96
CA GLY A 44 -7.10 -19.60 6.27
C GLY A 44 -7.56 -18.22 6.74
N PHE A 45 -8.76 -18.13 7.29
CA PHE A 45 -9.28 -16.94 7.97
C PHE A 45 -10.26 -17.36 9.08
N LYS A 46 -10.05 -16.89 10.32
CA LYS A 46 -10.89 -17.27 11.48
C LYS A 46 -11.04 -18.79 11.67
N GLY A 47 -9.95 -19.53 11.51
CA GLY A 47 -9.93 -21.00 11.65
C GLY A 47 -10.72 -21.75 10.58
N LYS A 48 -11.12 -21.10 9.48
CA LYS A 48 -11.78 -21.72 8.33
C LYS A 48 -10.98 -21.49 7.06
N ASP A 49 -11.05 -22.44 6.14
CA ASP A 49 -10.46 -22.31 4.83
C ASP A 49 -11.44 -21.68 3.83
N TYR A 50 -10.94 -20.77 3.02
CA TYR A 50 -11.68 -20.12 1.93
C TYR A 50 -10.94 -20.32 0.61
N SER A 51 -11.68 -20.70 -0.43
CA SER A 51 -11.13 -20.80 -1.78
C SER A 51 -10.89 -19.40 -2.36
N ILE A 52 -9.71 -19.18 -2.93
CA ILE A 52 -9.37 -17.98 -3.67
C ILE A 52 -10.20 -17.93 -4.96
N VAL A 53 -10.77 -16.76 -5.25
CA VAL A 53 -11.57 -16.50 -6.45
C VAL A 53 -10.92 -15.46 -7.36
N SER A 54 -11.38 -15.39 -8.61
CA SER A 54 -10.93 -14.38 -9.57
C SER A 54 -11.49 -12.98 -9.26
N LEU A 55 -10.93 -11.94 -9.89
CA LEU A 55 -11.47 -10.58 -9.81
C LEU A 55 -12.90 -10.49 -10.36
N THR A 56 -13.19 -11.22 -11.44
CA THR A 56 -14.52 -11.29 -12.07
C THR A 56 -15.55 -11.94 -11.15
N ASP A 57 -15.19 -13.05 -10.50
CA ASP A 57 -16.07 -13.72 -9.54
C ASP A 57 -16.34 -12.83 -8.33
N ALA A 58 -15.30 -12.18 -7.81
CA ALA A 58 -15.43 -11.26 -6.69
C ALA A 58 -16.36 -10.08 -7.02
N LEU A 59 -16.27 -9.52 -8.24
CA LEU A 59 -17.16 -8.48 -8.72
C LEU A 59 -18.62 -8.96 -8.74
N SER A 60 -18.86 -10.20 -9.17
CA SER A 60 -20.19 -10.80 -9.25
C SER A 60 -20.85 -10.99 -7.87
N VAL A 61 -20.05 -11.12 -6.81
CA VAL A 61 -20.52 -11.26 -5.42
C VAL A 61 -20.96 -9.91 -4.81
N LYS A 62 -20.59 -8.79 -5.44
CA LYS A 62 -20.87 -7.41 -5.01
C LYS A 62 -20.48 -7.16 -3.55
N PRO A 63 -19.17 -7.09 -3.24
CA PRO A 63 -18.71 -6.79 -1.89
C PRO A 63 -19.10 -5.38 -1.44
N ASP A 64 -19.21 -5.17 -0.13
CA ASP A 64 -19.43 -3.83 0.42
C ASP A 64 -18.11 -3.03 0.41
N ILE A 65 -17.01 -3.71 0.74
CA ILE A 65 -15.65 -3.15 0.80
C ILE A 65 -14.70 -4.05 0.02
N ALA A 66 -13.79 -3.46 -0.74
CA ALA A 66 -12.66 -4.16 -1.32
C ALA A 66 -11.32 -3.51 -0.94
N LEU A 67 -10.44 -4.28 -0.32
CA LEU A 67 -9.08 -3.88 0.03
C LEU A 67 -8.14 -4.33 -1.07
N PHE A 68 -7.56 -3.38 -1.80
CA PHE A 68 -6.73 -3.66 -2.96
C PHE A 68 -5.24 -3.59 -2.61
N SER A 69 -4.52 -4.67 -2.90
CA SER A 69 -3.06 -4.75 -2.82
C SER A 69 -2.48 -5.68 -3.89
N ALA A 70 -2.85 -5.44 -5.14
CA ALA A 70 -2.45 -6.25 -6.30
C ALA A 70 -1.73 -5.46 -7.41
N GLY A 71 -1.14 -4.32 -7.06
CA GLY A 71 -0.40 -3.45 -7.99
C GLY A 71 -1.28 -2.40 -8.69
N GLY A 72 -0.61 -1.37 -9.22
CA GLY A 72 -1.28 -0.18 -9.76
C GLY A 72 -2.03 -0.41 -11.07
N SER A 73 -1.54 -1.29 -11.96
CA SER A 73 -2.24 -1.65 -13.20
C SER A 73 -3.56 -2.35 -12.90
N THR A 74 -3.53 -3.37 -12.03
CA THR A 74 -4.72 -4.08 -11.56
C THR A 74 -5.73 -3.11 -10.94
N SER A 75 -5.27 -2.18 -10.11
CA SER A 75 -6.14 -1.20 -9.48
C SER A 75 -6.81 -0.26 -10.49
N LYS A 76 -6.05 0.27 -11.46
CA LYS A 76 -6.59 1.14 -12.52
C LYS A 76 -7.69 0.46 -13.33
N GLU A 77 -7.55 -0.84 -13.58
CA GLU A 77 -8.54 -1.59 -14.36
C GLU A 77 -9.77 -1.98 -13.53
N TRP A 78 -9.57 -2.43 -12.29
CA TRP A 78 -10.62 -3.11 -11.53
C TRP A 78 -11.26 -2.24 -10.46
N ALA A 79 -10.55 -1.31 -9.81
CA ALA A 79 -11.15 -0.45 -8.80
C ALA A 79 -12.37 0.34 -9.32
N PRO A 80 -12.37 0.90 -10.56
CA PRO A 80 -13.56 1.53 -11.11
C PRO A 80 -14.75 0.57 -11.27
N LYS A 81 -14.52 -0.65 -11.78
CA LYS A 81 -15.58 -1.67 -11.94
C LYS A 81 -16.24 -2.03 -10.60
N PHE A 82 -15.44 -2.16 -9.53
CA PHE A 82 -15.95 -2.39 -8.18
C PHE A 82 -16.72 -1.17 -7.64
N ALA A 83 -16.24 0.04 -7.88
CA ALA A 83 -16.93 1.27 -7.51
C ALA A 83 -18.30 1.39 -8.21
N ASP A 84 -18.38 1.07 -9.52
CA ASP A 84 -19.61 1.16 -10.33
C ASP A 84 -20.74 0.26 -9.82
N ILE A 85 -20.41 -0.84 -9.14
CA ILE A 85 -21.40 -1.74 -8.50
C ILE A 85 -21.68 -1.38 -7.03
N GLY A 86 -21.16 -0.25 -6.56
CA GLY A 86 -21.38 0.26 -5.20
C GLY A 86 -20.37 -0.22 -4.16
N THR A 87 -19.28 -0.89 -4.54
CA THR A 87 -18.23 -1.31 -3.59
C THR A 87 -17.36 -0.11 -3.21
N ARG A 88 -17.07 0.07 -1.92
CA ARG A 88 -16.01 1.00 -1.48
C ARG A 88 -14.64 0.35 -1.58
N VAL A 89 -13.81 0.86 -2.47
CA VAL A 89 -12.44 0.39 -2.70
C VAL A 89 -11.45 1.20 -1.88
N VAL A 90 -10.62 0.51 -1.09
CA VAL A 90 -9.44 1.09 -0.44
C VAL A 90 -8.21 0.55 -1.13
N ASP A 91 -7.50 1.39 -1.87
CA ASP A 91 -6.40 0.99 -2.73
C ASP A 91 -5.03 1.27 -2.10
N ASN A 92 -4.23 0.22 -1.88
CA ASN A 92 -2.88 0.33 -1.36
C ASN A 92 -1.84 0.76 -2.39
N SER A 93 -2.16 0.69 -3.68
CA SER A 93 -1.22 1.02 -4.74
C SER A 93 -1.00 2.53 -4.87
N SER A 94 -0.03 2.94 -5.69
CA SER A 94 0.18 4.36 -6.02
C SER A 94 -0.77 4.89 -7.10
N ALA A 95 -1.65 4.05 -7.66
CA ALA A 95 -2.45 4.37 -8.85
C ALA A 95 -3.29 5.65 -8.72
N TRP A 96 -3.88 5.85 -7.54
CA TRP A 96 -4.87 6.91 -7.29
C TRP A 96 -4.36 8.01 -6.37
N ARG A 97 -3.16 7.87 -5.80
CA ARG A 97 -2.69 8.74 -4.72
C ARG A 97 -2.60 10.21 -5.13
N MET A 98 -2.15 10.48 -6.35
CA MET A 98 -2.03 11.84 -6.89
C MET A 98 -3.18 12.23 -7.82
N ASP A 99 -4.17 11.36 -8.04
CA ASP A 99 -5.39 11.70 -8.78
C ASP A 99 -6.17 12.77 -7.99
N SER A 100 -6.53 13.88 -8.65
CA SER A 100 -7.25 14.98 -8.01
C SER A 100 -8.70 14.64 -7.66
N THR A 101 -9.28 13.63 -8.31
CA THR A 101 -10.64 13.15 -8.08
C THR A 101 -10.72 12.16 -6.93
N LYS A 102 -9.58 11.66 -6.41
CA LYS A 102 -9.52 10.65 -5.35
C LYS A 102 -8.88 11.19 -4.08
N LYS A 103 -9.46 10.84 -2.94
CA LYS A 103 -8.92 11.20 -1.62
C LYS A 103 -7.73 10.30 -1.26
N LEU A 104 -6.69 10.92 -0.71
CA LEU A 104 -5.51 10.25 -0.16
C LEU A 104 -5.58 10.39 1.36
N ILE A 105 -5.85 9.29 2.07
CA ILE A 105 -6.31 9.34 3.46
C ILE A 105 -5.35 8.67 4.42
N VAL A 106 -5.01 9.38 5.49
CA VAL A 106 -4.51 8.80 6.74
C VAL A 106 -5.60 9.02 7.78
N SER A 107 -6.11 7.94 8.37
CA SER A 107 -7.30 7.97 9.23
C SER A 107 -7.22 9.00 10.36
N GLU A 108 -6.05 9.13 10.98
CA GLU A 108 -5.76 10.00 12.11
C GLU A 108 -5.49 11.47 11.72
N VAL A 109 -5.39 11.77 10.42
CA VAL A 109 -4.93 13.08 9.92
C VAL A 109 -6.02 13.83 9.18
N ASN A 110 -6.71 13.18 8.23
CA ASN A 110 -7.60 13.85 7.30
C ASN A 110 -8.85 13.04 6.92
N SER A 111 -9.28 12.10 7.76
CA SER A 111 -10.45 11.25 7.49
C SER A 111 -11.76 12.01 7.40
N GLU A 112 -11.84 13.19 8.02
CA GLU A 112 -13.00 14.09 7.96
C GLU A 112 -13.26 14.64 6.54
N THR A 113 -12.31 14.48 5.62
CA THR A 113 -12.46 14.91 4.23
C THR A 113 -13.22 13.92 3.34
N LEU A 114 -13.50 12.71 3.85
CA LEU A 114 -14.26 11.67 3.15
C LEU A 114 -15.76 11.98 3.14
N THR A 115 -16.40 11.66 2.02
CA THR A 115 -17.86 11.71 1.85
C THR A 115 -18.42 10.34 1.49
N ASN A 116 -19.75 10.27 1.33
CA ASN A 116 -20.40 9.05 0.86
C ASN A 116 -20.15 8.74 -0.61
N ASP A 117 -19.71 9.74 -1.39
CA ASP A 117 -19.43 9.61 -2.82
C ASP A 117 -17.99 9.15 -3.12
N ASP A 118 -17.15 9.05 -2.08
CA ASP A 118 -15.79 8.53 -2.19
C ASP A 118 -15.80 6.99 -2.25
N TYR A 119 -16.01 6.46 -3.46
CA TYR A 119 -15.99 5.01 -3.73
C TYR A 119 -14.61 4.42 -3.93
N ILE A 120 -13.60 5.22 -4.32
CA ILE A 120 -12.21 4.78 -4.42
C ILE A 120 -11.36 5.70 -3.55
N ILE A 121 -10.77 5.13 -2.52
CA ILE A 121 -9.96 5.83 -1.52
C ILE A 121 -8.52 5.33 -1.64
N ALA A 122 -7.57 6.23 -1.83
CA ALA A 122 -6.16 5.89 -1.92
C ALA A 122 -5.55 5.82 -0.52
N ASN A 123 -4.83 4.73 -0.25
CA ASN A 123 -3.95 4.60 0.90
C ASN A 123 -2.54 5.13 0.54
N PRO A 124 -1.91 5.95 1.40
CA PRO A 124 -0.58 6.50 1.14
C PRO A 124 0.54 5.48 1.09
N ASN A 125 1.72 5.94 0.68
CA ASN A 125 2.97 5.23 0.85
C ASN A 125 3.21 4.96 2.35
N CYS A 126 3.76 3.79 2.66
CA CYS A 126 4.07 3.38 4.03
C CYS A 126 4.96 4.40 4.77
N SER A 127 5.99 4.93 4.11
CA SER A 127 6.91 5.91 4.67
C SER A 127 6.23 7.26 4.93
N THR A 128 5.34 7.71 4.03
CA THR A 128 4.51 8.90 4.24
C THR A 128 3.54 8.70 5.40
N MET A 129 2.80 7.59 5.41
CA MET A 129 1.73 7.34 6.38
C MET A 129 2.25 7.36 7.82
N GLN A 130 3.32 6.62 8.12
CA GLN A 130 3.90 6.59 9.46
C GLN A 130 4.42 7.97 9.90
N MET A 131 4.97 8.76 8.97
CA MET A 131 5.52 10.08 9.25
C MET A 131 4.41 11.07 9.60
N LEU A 132 3.31 11.06 8.86
CA LEU A 132 2.25 12.07 9.03
C LEU A 132 1.41 11.88 10.27
N VAL A 133 1.26 10.66 10.80
CA VAL A 133 0.62 10.45 12.11
C VAL A 133 1.33 11.27 13.20
N VAL A 134 2.65 11.45 13.09
CA VAL A 134 3.46 12.27 14.02
C VAL A 134 3.48 13.74 13.60
N LEU A 135 3.70 14.02 12.31
CA LEU A 135 3.92 15.40 11.85
C LEU A 135 2.65 16.23 11.71
N ALA A 136 1.49 15.63 11.41
CA ALA A 136 0.24 16.36 11.25
C ALA A 136 -0.16 17.18 12.49
N PRO A 137 -0.18 16.64 13.71
CA PRO A 137 -0.50 17.44 14.90
C PRO A 137 0.53 18.56 15.14
N LEU A 138 1.81 18.32 14.86
CA LEU A 138 2.86 19.34 14.94
C LEU A 138 2.65 20.45 13.90
N HIS A 139 2.33 20.10 12.67
CA HIS A 139 2.05 21.04 11.60
C HIS A 139 0.79 21.88 11.92
N LYS A 140 -0.26 21.28 12.48
CA LYS A 140 -1.46 22.00 12.93
C LYS A 140 -1.13 23.08 13.97
N LYS A 141 -0.24 22.78 14.92
CA LYS A 141 0.11 23.69 16.03
C LYS A 141 1.18 24.72 15.68
N PHE A 142 2.20 24.33 14.91
CA PHE A 142 3.42 25.13 14.73
C PHE A 142 3.71 25.52 13.28
N LYS A 143 2.96 24.97 12.31
CA LYS A 143 3.13 25.21 10.87
C LYS A 143 4.56 24.93 10.39
N ILE A 144 4.81 23.66 10.07
CA ILE A 144 6.08 23.19 9.51
C ILE A 144 6.39 23.93 8.20
N LYS A 145 7.58 24.54 8.12
CA LYS A 145 8.06 25.23 6.92
C LYS A 145 8.93 24.35 6.03
N ARG A 146 9.71 23.44 6.64
CA ARG A 146 10.65 22.58 5.92
C ARG A 146 10.79 21.20 6.57
N LEU A 147 10.91 20.17 5.74
CA LEU A 147 11.26 18.80 6.10
C LEU A 147 12.50 18.34 5.32
N VAL A 148 13.44 17.70 6.03
CA VAL A 148 14.58 17.00 5.45
C VAL A 148 14.51 15.57 5.97
N ILE A 149 14.29 14.61 5.07
CA ILE A 149 13.94 13.24 5.43
C ILE A 149 15.04 12.29 4.95
N SER A 150 15.48 11.39 5.81
CA SER A 150 16.32 10.25 5.42
C SER A 150 15.66 8.98 5.95
N THR A 151 15.25 8.08 5.05
CA THR A 151 14.51 6.87 5.45
C THR A 151 15.42 5.66 5.51
N TYR A 152 15.15 4.77 6.46
CA TYR A 152 15.78 3.47 6.60
C TYR A 152 14.70 2.40 6.37
N GLN A 153 14.46 2.05 5.12
CA GLN A 153 13.32 1.21 4.75
C GLN A 153 13.70 -0.27 4.73
N SER A 154 12.86 -1.12 5.33
CA SER A 154 13.01 -2.58 5.28
C SER A 154 12.84 -3.14 3.85
N VAL A 155 13.50 -4.26 3.55
CA VAL A 155 13.29 -5.04 2.31
C VAL A 155 11.87 -5.54 2.10
N SER A 156 11.10 -5.69 3.18
CA SER A 156 9.70 -6.15 3.12
C SER A 156 8.79 -5.23 2.29
N GLY A 157 9.13 -3.95 2.18
CA GLY A 157 8.40 -2.99 1.34
C GLY A 157 8.46 -3.31 -0.16
N THR A 158 9.50 -4.01 -0.61
CA THR A 158 9.66 -4.46 -2.00
C THR A 158 8.90 -5.78 -2.25
N GLY A 159 8.55 -6.50 -1.18
CA GLY A 159 7.78 -7.74 -1.23
C GLY A 159 8.62 -8.99 -1.05
N LYS A 160 7.98 -10.15 -1.27
CA LYS A 160 8.52 -11.47 -0.89
C LYS A 160 9.89 -11.76 -1.51
N ASN A 161 10.06 -11.53 -2.81
CA ASN A 161 11.31 -11.86 -3.50
C ASN A 161 12.52 -11.09 -2.93
N ALA A 162 12.32 -9.87 -2.42
CA ALA A 162 13.38 -9.10 -1.79
C ALA A 162 13.73 -9.62 -0.38
N ILE A 163 12.74 -10.15 0.35
CA ILE A 163 12.96 -10.85 1.62
C ILE A 163 13.74 -12.15 1.35
N ASP A 164 13.32 -12.92 0.35
CA ASP A 164 13.98 -14.15 -0.06
C ASP A 164 15.43 -13.87 -0.50
N GLN A 165 15.67 -12.80 -1.28
CA GLN A 165 17.02 -12.36 -1.65
C GLN A 165 17.90 -12.08 -0.42
N LEU A 166 17.42 -11.28 0.54
CA LEU A 166 18.18 -10.94 1.75
C LEU A 166 18.62 -12.20 2.51
N TYR A 167 17.70 -13.14 2.75
CA TYR A 167 18.02 -14.36 3.48
C TYR A 167 18.92 -15.31 2.69
N SER A 168 18.77 -15.37 1.38
CA SER A 168 19.67 -16.14 0.53
C SER A 168 21.09 -15.59 0.55
N GLU A 169 21.26 -14.27 0.46
CA GLU A 169 22.56 -13.60 0.59
C GLU A 169 23.21 -13.88 1.95
N ARG A 170 22.45 -13.76 3.05
CA ARG A 170 22.92 -14.11 4.41
C ARG A 170 23.43 -15.53 4.54
N ASN A 171 22.79 -16.45 3.83
CA ASN A 171 23.14 -17.88 3.86
C ASN A 171 24.23 -18.25 2.83
N GLY A 172 24.77 -17.28 2.08
CA GLY A 172 25.75 -17.54 1.02
C GLY A 172 25.18 -18.32 -0.18
N SER A 173 23.86 -18.26 -0.39
CA SER A 173 23.15 -18.98 -1.45
C SER A 173 22.70 -18.03 -2.56
N ASN A 174 22.61 -18.54 -3.79
CA ASN A 174 22.15 -17.73 -4.92
C ASN A 174 20.61 -17.62 -4.92
N SER A 175 20.09 -16.44 -5.23
CA SER A 175 18.65 -16.17 -5.35
C SER A 175 18.37 -15.27 -6.54
N GLU A 176 17.11 -15.23 -6.95
CA GLU A 176 16.64 -14.21 -7.88
C GLU A 176 16.89 -12.82 -7.29
N LYS A 177 17.65 -12.00 -8.00
CA LYS A 177 18.01 -10.65 -7.54
C LYS A 177 16.93 -9.66 -7.95
N VAL A 178 16.25 -9.11 -6.96
CA VAL A 178 15.34 -7.96 -7.12
C VAL A 178 16.12 -6.65 -7.06
N TYR A 179 17.14 -6.58 -6.20
CA TYR A 179 18.05 -5.45 -6.14
C TYR A 179 19.27 -5.65 -7.06
N PRO A 180 19.78 -4.58 -7.69
CA PRO A 180 20.96 -4.66 -8.56
C PRO A 180 22.25 -5.00 -7.79
N TYR A 181 22.27 -4.76 -6.48
CA TYR A 181 23.41 -5.01 -5.59
C TYR A 181 22.96 -5.83 -4.38
N SER A 182 23.92 -6.46 -3.69
CA SER A 182 23.67 -7.18 -2.44
C SER A 182 23.03 -6.25 -1.43
N ILE A 183 21.95 -6.69 -0.81
CA ILE A 183 21.29 -5.96 0.28
C ILE A 183 21.77 -6.42 1.64
N ASP A 184 22.20 -7.68 1.80
CA ASP A 184 22.76 -8.11 3.09
C ASP A 184 24.00 -7.30 3.49
N GLN A 185 24.03 -6.87 4.75
CA GLN A 185 25.06 -5.99 5.32
C GLN A 185 25.35 -4.71 4.52
N ASN A 186 24.39 -4.23 3.73
CA ASN A 186 24.57 -3.08 2.85
C ASN A 186 23.41 -2.06 2.95
N LEU A 187 23.64 -0.84 2.46
CA LEU A 187 22.65 0.22 2.38
C LEU A 187 22.52 0.67 0.92
N LEU A 188 21.32 0.58 0.35
CA LEU A 188 21.08 0.97 -1.04
C LEU A 188 20.31 2.29 -1.11
N PRO A 189 20.91 3.41 -1.53
CA PRO A 189 20.23 4.70 -1.69
C PRO A 189 19.42 4.74 -3.01
N HIS A 190 18.60 3.71 -3.23
CA HIS A 190 17.81 3.52 -4.45
C HIS A 190 16.55 2.74 -4.09
N CYS A 191 15.46 3.47 -3.85
CA CYS A 191 14.13 2.89 -3.62
C CYS A 191 13.21 3.31 -4.76
N ASP A 192 12.64 2.33 -5.48
CA ASP A 192 11.88 2.59 -6.72
C ASP A 192 12.77 3.19 -7.83
N VAL A 193 12.23 3.53 -8.99
CA VAL A 193 13.03 4.03 -10.13
C VAL A 193 13.41 5.51 -9.98
N PHE A 194 14.51 5.92 -10.60
CA PHE A 194 14.85 7.34 -10.77
C PHE A 194 13.84 8.05 -11.68
N GLU A 195 13.50 9.28 -11.33
CA GLU A 195 12.66 10.19 -12.12
C GLU A 195 13.47 11.42 -12.57
N GLU A 196 12.86 12.27 -13.39
CA GLU A 196 13.47 13.53 -13.81
C GLU A 196 13.82 14.40 -12.60
N GLY A 197 15.03 14.99 -12.59
CA GLY A 197 15.54 15.79 -11.46
C GLY A 197 16.38 15.02 -10.44
N GLY A 198 16.66 13.74 -10.67
CA GLY A 198 17.65 12.96 -9.91
C GLY A 198 17.14 12.34 -8.60
N TYR A 199 15.90 12.63 -8.21
CA TYR A 199 15.21 11.93 -7.14
C TYR A 199 14.64 10.59 -7.66
N THR A 200 14.51 9.64 -6.74
CA THR A 200 13.75 8.42 -6.95
C THR A 200 12.25 8.68 -6.78
N LYS A 201 11.45 7.83 -7.40
CA LYS A 201 9.99 7.86 -7.27
C LYS A 201 9.53 7.68 -5.82
N GLU A 202 10.28 6.95 -4.99
CA GLU A 202 9.95 6.82 -3.56
C GLU A 202 10.14 8.14 -2.80
N GLU A 203 11.18 8.91 -3.13
CA GLU A 203 11.41 10.24 -2.56
C GLU A 203 10.32 11.23 -3.02
N ASN A 204 9.95 11.19 -4.30
CA ASN A 204 8.88 12.03 -4.81
C ASN A 204 7.51 11.69 -4.18
N LYS A 205 7.24 10.43 -3.81
CA LYS A 205 6.03 10.08 -3.02
C LYS A 205 6.04 10.77 -1.67
N LEU A 206 7.15 10.73 -0.92
CA LEU A 206 7.24 11.40 0.38
C LEU A 206 6.94 12.90 0.27
N ILE A 207 7.44 13.56 -0.79
CA ILE A 207 7.21 14.98 -1.04
C ILE A 207 5.73 15.24 -1.39
N ASN A 208 5.24 14.57 -2.44
CA ASN A 208 3.95 14.89 -3.05
C ASN A 208 2.77 14.45 -2.18
N GLU A 209 2.85 13.25 -1.60
CA GLU A 209 1.79 12.74 -0.75
C GLU A 209 1.70 13.55 0.57
N THR A 210 2.83 13.98 1.15
CA THR A 210 2.83 14.86 2.33
C THR A 210 2.08 16.16 2.07
N LYS A 211 2.38 16.84 0.96
CA LYS A 211 1.71 18.09 0.59
C LYS A 211 0.22 17.88 0.37
N LYS A 212 -0.18 16.80 -0.30
CA LYS A 212 -1.60 16.47 -0.55
C LYS A 212 -2.35 16.15 0.74
N ILE A 213 -1.78 15.33 1.63
CA ILE A 213 -2.44 14.89 2.87
C ILE A 213 -2.57 16.04 3.86
N LEU A 214 -1.52 16.86 4.02
CA LEU A 214 -1.55 18.05 4.89
C LEU A 214 -2.28 19.24 4.25
N ASN A 215 -2.64 19.14 2.97
CA ASN A 215 -3.23 20.21 2.17
C ASN A 215 -2.42 21.53 2.24
N ASP A 216 -1.09 21.43 2.15
CA ASP A 216 -0.18 22.57 2.24
C ASP A 216 1.00 22.39 1.27
N ASN A 217 0.96 23.13 0.17
CA ASN A 217 2.01 23.13 -0.85
C ASN A 217 3.22 24.02 -0.50
N SER A 218 3.13 24.84 0.56
CA SER A 218 4.20 25.75 0.96
C SER A 218 5.34 25.06 1.70
N ILE A 219 5.12 23.84 2.20
CA ILE A 219 6.13 23.06 2.91
C ILE A 219 7.26 22.69 1.93
N GLN A 220 8.48 23.12 2.25
CA GLN A 220 9.67 22.72 1.52
C GLN A 220 10.10 21.33 1.97
N ILE A 221 10.16 20.35 1.06
CA ILE A 221 10.46 18.96 1.42
C ILE A 221 11.58 18.46 0.52
N THR A 222 12.57 17.83 1.13
CA THR A 222 13.53 16.96 0.44
C THR A 222 13.62 15.65 1.19
N SER A 223 13.82 14.56 0.46
CA SER A 223 13.91 13.22 1.03
C SER A 223 15.01 12.42 0.36
N THR A 224 15.66 11.56 1.13
CA THR A 224 16.57 10.51 0.66
C THR A 224 16.03 9.17 1.11
N ALA A 225 15.78 8.26 0.16
CA ALA A 225 15.24 6.94 0.45
C ALA A 225 16.32 5.86 0.36
N VAL A 226 16.60 5.22 1.50
CA VAL A 226 17.61 4.15 1.60
C VAL A 226 16.95 2.83 2.00
N ARG A 227 17.28 1.76 1.28
CA ARG A 227 16.92 0.39 1.63
C ARG A 227 17.96 -0.20 2.57
N VAL A 228 17.50 -0.88 3.63
CA VAL A 228 18.33 -1.50 4.66
C VAL A 228 17.96 -2.98 4.85
N PRO A 229 18.89 -3.84 5.30
CA PRO A 229 18.68 -5.27 5.50
C PRO A 229 17.73 -5.54 6.67
#